data_AF-A0A522VG16-F1
#
_entry.id   AF-A0A522VG16-F1
#
_cell.length_a   1.000
_cell.length_b   1.000
_cell.length_c   1.000
_cell.angle_alpha   90.00
_cell.angle_beta   90.00
_cell.angle_gamma   90.00
#
_symmetry.space_group_name_H-M   'P 1'
#
loop_
_entity.id
_entity.type
_entity.pdbx_description
1 polymer ?
#
loop_
_entity_poly.entity_id
_entity_poly.type
_entity_poly.pdbx_seq_one_letter_code
_entity_poly.pdbx_strand_id
1 'polypeptide(L)'
;MLKKITLCSMVAMLCGGSSLALAHTGVKDQATEGKTLYTAFTIGHGCAAAEGDTTIPVIAQSAVFPNSADAVAHKIVTNTDNTTTETVIDDLSTEIQGAVGGAVVGLSPGGVQDTNVFKAIKEVPDANGNVLALQFTNGKLQTDLVGLTQFKVSGIKFQPTSCAKSLKVRIAVANWCKKTQNSNDDARVDLWFGHPTTLFNDGGVMPSNYATAPYWTTLTVNRDLTANPLPTTCETTYDVASEPSDDDIDTKLPIKGYWPTP
;
A
#
# COMPACT_ATOMS: atom_id res chain seq x y z
N MET A 1 56.28 10.13 22.85
CA MET A 1 55.36 9.11 22.28
C MET A 1 54.02 9.23 23.00
N LEU A 2 53.05 9.94 22.41
CA LEU A 2 51.69 10.06 22.94
C LEU A 2 50.76 9.30 21.99
N LYS A 3 50.15 8.23 22.50
CA LYS A 3 49.25 7.33 21.76
C LYS A 3 47.91 8.04 21.52
N LYS A 4 47.48 8.09 20.26
CA LYS A 4 46.11 8.48 19.87
C LYS A 4 45.14 7.41 20.36
N ILE A 5 44.16 7.79 21.17
CA ILE A 5 43.02 6.93 21.53
C ILE A 5 41.88 7.29 20.60
N THR A 6 41.57 6.37 19.68
CA THR A 6 40.43 6.44 18.78
C THR A 6 39.17 6.09 19.55
N LEU A 7 38.21 7.01 19.61
CA LEU A 7 36.89 6.80 20.19
C LEU A 7 35.99 6.15 19.12
N CYS A 8 35.75 4.84 19.24
CA CYS A 8 34.73 4.17 18.43
C CYS A 8 33.35 4.46 19.02
N SER A 9 32.55 5.27 18.32
CA SER A 9 31.12 5.46 18.63
C SER A 9 30.37 4.15 18.46
N MET A 10 29.74 3.68 19.54
CA MET A 10 28.76 2.62 19.50
C MET A 10 27.49 3.15 18.83
N VAL A 11 27.13 2.59 17.68
CA VAL A 11 25.78 2.72 17.11
C VAL A 11 24.87 1.84 17.96
N ALA A 12 24.12 2.46 18.88
CA ALA A 12 23.04 1.78 19.56
C ALA A 12 21.89 1.60 18.55
N MET A 13 21.83 0.42 17.94
CA MET A 13 20.70 -0.01 17.13
C MET A 13 19.53 -0.24 18.09
N LEU A 14 18.75 0.81 18.34
CA LEU A 14 17.45 0.69 18.98
C LEU A 14 16.55 -0.08 18.02
N CYS A 15 16.50 -1.40 18.20
CA CYS A 15 15.37 -2.21 17.77
C CYS A 15 14.15 -1.71 18.56
N GLY A 16 13.48 -0.68 18.04
CA GLY A 16 12.15 -0.32 18.46
C GLY A 16 11.25 -1.51 18.16
N GLY A 17 10.92 -2.27 19.20
CA GLY A 17 9.89 -3.29 19.11
C GLY A 17 8.56 -2.61 18.84
N SER A 18 8.13 -2.65 17.58
CA SER A 18 6.74 -2.40 17.23
C SER A 18 5.91 -3.53 17.81
N SER A 19 5.05 -3.19 18.77
CA SER A 19 4.02 -4.09 19.26
C SER A 19 3.16 -4.58 18.09
N LEU A 20 3.12 -5.89 17.95
CA LEU A 20 2.22 -6.74 17.15
C LEU A 20 0.94 -6.05 16.61
N ALA A 21 1.04 -5.39 15.47
CA ALA A 21 -0.06 -5.24 14.52
C ALA A 21 0.21 -6.17 13.32
N LEU A 22 0.53 -7.44 13.61
CA LEU A 22 0.88 -8.47 12.61
C LEU A 22 -0.35 -9.00 11.83
N ALA A 23 -1.46 -8.28 11.90
CA ALA A 23 -2.76 -8.69 11.42
C ALA A 23 -3.08 -8.11 10.03
N HIS A 24 -2.87 -6.81 9.83
CA HIS A 24 -3.31 -6.11 8.62
C HIS A 24 -2.65 -6.65 7.35
N THR A 25 -3.37 -6.55 6.24
CA THR A 25 -2.77 -6.86 4.94
C THR A 25 -1.69 -5.84 4.61
N GLY A 26 -0.47 -6.32 4.41
CA GLY A 26 0.71 -5.50 4.11
C GLY A 26 1.31 -5.83 2.75
N VAL A 27 2.39 -5.13 2.39
CA VAL A 27 3.25 -5.49 1.26
C VAL A 27 4.53 -6.10 1.82
N LYS A 28 4.91 -7.27 1.30
CA LYS A 28 6.03 -8.08 1.83
C LYS A 28 7.38 -7.37 1.75
N ASP A 29 7.66 -6.74 0.62
CA ASP A 29 8.97 -6.18 0.29
C ASP A 29 8.89 -4.67 0.02
N GLN A 30 10.03 -4.00 0.11
CA GLN A 30 10.18 -2.62 -0.33
C GLN A 30 10.92 -2.57 -1.67
N ALA A 31 10.57 -1.60 -2.51
CA ALA A 31 11.25 -1.38 -3.77
C ALA A 31 12.46 -0.46 -3.60
N THR A 32 13.43 -0.58 -4.50
CA THR A 32 14.50 0.40 -4.70
C THR A 32 14.25 1.12 -6.01
N GLU A 33 14.50 2.42 -6.03
CA GLU A 33 14.43 3.25 -7.23
C GLU A 33 15.05 2.59 -8.46
N GLY A 34 14.35 2.68 -9.59
CA GLY A 34 14.78 2.19 -10.89
C GLY A 34 14.78 0.67 -11.04
N LYS A 35 14.43 -0.09 -9.99
CA LYS A 35 14.42 -1.56 -10.03
C LYS A 35 13.00 -2.10 -10.06
N THR A 36 12.77 -3.05 -10.97
CA THR A 36 11.53 -3.84 -10.96
C THR A 36 11.49 -4.68 -9.69
N LEU A 37 10.32 -4.73 -9.04
CA LEU A 37 10.09 -5.56 -7.86
C LEU A 37 9.03 -6.62 -8.17
N TYR A 38 9.34 -7.86 -7.82
CA TYR A 38 8.36 -8.95 -7.69
C TYR A 38 8.16 -9.17 -6.18
N THR A 39 6.94 -9.00 -5.71
CA THR A 39 6.59 -9.08 -4.29
C THR A 39 5.18 -9.67 -4.14
N ALA A 40 4.60 -9.56 -2.96
CA ALA A 40 3.25 -10.03 -2.68
C ALA A 40 2.58 -9.15 -1.62
N PHE A 41 1.24 -9.13 -1.63
CA PHE A 41 0.53 -8.78 -0.41
C PHE A 41 0.63 -9.92 0.59
N THR A 42 0.76 -9.59 1.87
CA THR A 42 0.77 -10.54 2.97
C THR A 42 -0.58 -10.47 3.68
N ILE A 43 -1.40 -11.51 3.52
CA ILE A 43 -2.67 -11.64 4.24
C ILE A 43 -2.38 -12.35 5.57
N GLY A 44 -2.46 -11.61 6.68
CA GLY A 44 -2.09 -12.11 8.01
C GLY A 44 -3.19 -12.89 8.74
N HIS A 45 -4.46 -12.60 8.44
CA HIS A 45 -5.62 -13.29 9.00
C HIS A 45 -6.80 -13.32 8.02
N GLY A 46 -7.84 -14.09 8.39
CA GLY A 46 -9.16 -14.03 7.78
C GLY A 46 -10.08 -13.00 8.45
N CYS A 47 -11.24 -12.72 7.84
CA CYS A 47 -12.18 -11.72 8.35
C CYS A 47 -12.89 -12.20 9.61
N ALA A 48 -13.30 -11.27 10.47
CA ALA A 48 -14.06 -11.54 11.68
C ALA A 48 -15.17 -10.51 11.86
N ALA A 49 -16.17 -10.80 12.69
CA ALA A 49 -17.26 -9.84 12.94
C ALA A 49 -16.82 -8.69 13.86
N ALA A 50 -15.81 -8.93 14.70
CA ALA A 50 -15.16 -7.93 15.51
C ALA A 50 -13.69 -8.32 15.77
N GLU A 51 -12.89 -7.36 16.22
CA GLU A 51 -11.51 -7.63 16.65
C GLU A 51 -11.50 -8.65 17.80
N GLY A 52 -10.72 -9.73 17.63
CA GLY A 52 -10.63 -10.83 18.62
C GLY A 52 -11.65 -11.96 18.42
N ASP A 53 -12.60 -11.83 17.50
CA ASP A 53 -13.53 -12.90 17.16
C ASP A 53 -12.86 -14.02 16.35
N THR A 54 -13.56 -15.15 16.23
CA THR A 54 -13.12 -16.25 15.35
C THR A 54 -13.11 -15.78 13.90
N THR A 55 -11.94 -15.86 13.29
CA THR A 55 -11.74 -15.49 11.89
C THR A 55 -12.31 -16.56 10.96
N ILE A 56 -12.70 -16.15 9.76
CA ILE A 56 -13.14 -17.03 8.67
C ILE A 56 -12.25 -16.87 7.42
N PRO A 57 -12.12 -17.92 6.59
CA PRO A 57 -11.20 -17.91 5.45
C PRO A 57 -11.43 -16.76 4.45
N VAL A 58 -10.33 -16.19 3.95
CA VAL A 58 -10.37 -15.26 2.80
C VAL A 58 -10.57 -16.07 1.52
N ILE A 59 -11.59 -15.72 0.73
CA ILE A 59 -11.99 -16.42 -0.50
C ILE A 59 -11.77 -15.61 -1.78
N ALA A 60 -11.54 -14.30 -1.63
CA ALA A 60 -11.06 -13.43 -2.70
C ALA A 60 -10.29 -12.22 -2.12
N GLN A 61 -9.44 -11.62 -2.94
CA GLN A 61 -8.77 -10.35 -2.65
C GLN A 61 -8.80 -9.46 -3.89
N SER A 62 -8.75 -8.15 -3.70
CA SER A 62 -8.48 -7.18 -4.74
C SER A 62 -7.68 -6.03 -4.17
N ALA A 63 -6.95 -5.37 -5.06
CA ALA A 63 -6.05 -4.28 -4.71
C ALA A 63 -6.09 -3.23 -5.81
N VAL A 64 -6.39 -1.98 -5.47
CA VAL A 64 -6.37 -0.81 -6.36
C VAL A 64 -5.12 0.01 -6.09
N PHE A 65 -4.36 0.27 -7.15
CA PHE A 65 -3.12 1.02 -7.14
C PHE A 65 -3.36 2.46 -7.60
N PRO A 66 -2.53 3.43 -7.18
CA PRO A 66 -2.68 4.85 -7.51
C PRO A 66 -2.05 5.16 -8.87
N ASN A 67 -2.54 4.46 -9.89
CA ASN A 67 -1.96 4.45 -11.25
C ASN A 67 -2.85 5.18 -12.28
N SER A 68 -3.96 5.77 -11.83
CA SER A 68 -4.84 6.62 -12.64
C SER A 68 -4.45 8.09 -12.52
N ALA A 69 -4.84 8.90 -13.50
CA ALA A 69 -4.60 10.34 -13.50
C ALA A 69 -5.25 11.09 -12.32
N ASP A 70 -6.30 10.52 -11.72
CA ASP A 70 -7.07 11.12 -10.62
C ASP A 70 -6.54 10.73 -9.23
N ALA A 71 -5.46 9.96 -9.16
CA ALA A 71 -4.79 9.62 -7.90
C ALA A 71 -4.41 10.88 -7.11
N VAL A 72 -4.47 10.77 -5.78
CA VAL A 72 -4.19 11.87 -4.86
C VAL A 72 -2.78 11.75 -4.33
N ALA A 73 -2.03 12.86 -4.36
CA ALA A 73 -0.67 12.90 -3.86
C ALA A 73 -0.53 13.67 -2.57
N HIS A 74 0.46 13.28 -1.78
CA HIS A 74 0.76 13.89 -0.51
C HIS A 74 2.26 14.11 -0.34
N LYS A 75 2.62 15.19 0.36
CA LYS A 75 3.94 15.40 0.93
C LYS A 75 3.88 15.09 2.43
N ILE A 76 4.83 14.28 2.89
CA ILE A 76 4.89 13.77 4.26
C ILE A 76 6.21 14.23 4.89
N VAL A 77 6.11 15.13 5.87
CA VAL A 77 7.25 15.69 6.59
C VAL A 77 7.25 15.15 8.02
N THR A 78 8.37 14.57 8.44
CA THR A 78 8.60 14.24 9.85
C THR A 78 9.16 15.47 10.55
N ASN A 79 8.44 15.97 11.53
CA ASN A 79 8.80 17.14 12.33
C ASN A 79 9.87 16.79 13.38
N THR A 80 10.46 17.82 13.98
CA THR A 80 11.50 17.67 15.00
C THR A 80 11.03 17.00 16.30
N ASP A 81 9.73 17.00 16.55
CA ASP A 81 9.07 16.32 17.67
C ASP A 81 8.63 14.87 17.34
N ASN A 82 9.10 14.34 16.20
CA ASN A 82 8.72 13.04 15.62
C ASN A 82 7.24 12.89 15.24
N THR A 83 6.46 13.98 15.23
CA THR A 83 5.15 13.96 14.59
C THR A 83 5.30 14.00 13.07
N THR A 84 4.27 13.55 12.36
CA THR A 84 4.25 13.63 10.89
C THR A 84 3.17 14.59 10.45
N THR A 85 3.54 15.53 9.59
CA THR A 85 2.59 16.39 8.88
C THR A 85 2.43 15.86 7.47
N GLU A 86 1.20 15.59 7.09
CA GLU A 86 0.83 15.19 5.74
C GLU A 86 0.04 16.33 5.08
N THR A 87 0.38 16.65 3.84
CA THR A 87 -0.27 17.72 3.08
C THR A 87 -0.52 17.25 1.66
N VAL A 88 -1.75 17.40 1.19
CA VAL A 88 -2.12 17.13 -0.20
C VAL A 88 -1.30 18.04 -1.12
N ILE A 89 -0.76 17.49 -2.19
CA ILE A 89 -0.07 18.22 -3.25
C ILE A 89 -0.72 17.90 -4.59
N ASP A 90 -0.78 18.89 -5.49
CA ASP A 90 -1.50 18.76 -6.76
C ASP A 90 -0.75 17.88 -7.78
N ASP A 91 0.57 17.76 -7.64
CA ASP A 91 1.42 17.11 -8.65
C ASP A 91 2.66 16.45 -8.05
N LEU A 92 2.92 15.19 -8.43
CA LEU A 92 4.13 14.43 -8.11
C LEU A 92 5.24 14.60 -9.15
N SER A 93 5.00 15.27 -10.28
CA SER A 93 5.96 15.34 -11.39
C SER A 93 7.29 16.02 -11.03
N THR A 94 7.29 16.89 -10.01
CA THR A 94 8.51 17.51 -9.45
C THR A 94 9.33 16.56 -8.58
N GLU A 95 8.73 15.46 -8.13
CA GLU A 95 9.31 14.49 -7.22
C GLU A 95 9.64 13.16 -7.91
N ILE A 96 8.78 12.72 -8.82
CA ILE A 96 8.80 11.43 -9.48
C ILE A 96 8.78 11.60 -11.00
N GLN A 97 9.72 10.95 -11.69
CA GLN A 97 9.80 11.00 -13.16
C GLN A 97 8.61 10.29 -13.79
N GLY A 98 7.92 10.96 -14.71
CA GLY A 98 6.78 10.41 -15.44
C GLY A 98 5.48 10.33 -14.62
N ALA A 99 5.44 10.92 -13.42
CA ALA A 99 4.19 11.15 -12.72
C ALA A 99 3.34 12.22 -13.43
N VAL A 100 2.03 12.12 -13.30
CA VAL A 100 1.04 13.06 -13.86
C VAL A 100 0.00 13.35 -12.79
N GLY A 101 -0.05 14.58 -12.28
CA GLY A 101 -0.89 14.87 -11.11
C GLY A 101 -0.43 14.02 -9.92
N GLY A 102 -1.35 13.42 -9.18
CA GLY A 102 -0.99 12.49 -8.12
C GLY A 102 -0.68 11.06 -8.57
N ALA A 103 -0.74 10.77 -9.88
CA ALA A 103 -0.56 9.45 -10.45
C ALA A 103 0.91 9.00 -10.52
N VAL A 104 1.18 7.76 -10.15
CA VAL A 104 2.46 7.10 -10.42
C VAL A 104 2.36 6.23 -11.67
N VAL A 105 2.09 6.83 -12.84
CA VAL A 105 1.80 6.12 -14.11
C VAL A 105 2.88 5.07 -14.48
N GLY A 106 4.14 5.34 -14.11
CA GLY A 106 5.26 4.42 -14.31
C GLY A 106 5.26 3.18 -13.39
N LEU A 107 4.33 3.05 -12.44
CA LEU A 107 4.27 1.93 -11.49
C LEU A 107 3.93 0.63 -12.21
N SER A 108 3.02 0.68 -13.19
CA SER A 108 2.61 -0.45 -14.03
C SER A 108 2.45 -1.76 -13.23
N PRO A 109 1.54 -1.78 -12.23
CA PRO A 109 1.30 -2.97 -11.44
C PRO A 109 0.87 -4.12 -12.36
N GLY A 110 1.32 -5.33 -12.06
CA GLY A 110 0.96 -6.50 -12.85
C GLY A 110 0.81 -7.75 -12.01
N GLY A 111 -0.13 -8.61 -12.39
CA GLY A 111 -0.33 -9.90 -11.76
C GLY A 111 0.87 -10.81 -12.02
N VAL A 112 1.31 -11.52 -10.97
CA VAL A 112 2.27 -12.61 -11.12
C VAL A 112 1.49 -13.91 -10.98
N GLN A 113 1.52 -14.75 -12.02
CA GLN A 113 0.74 -15.98 -12.04
C GLN A 113 1.21 -16.95 -10.95
N ASP A 114 0.46 -17.02 -9.86
CA ASP A 114 0.60 -18.01 -8.79
C ASP A 114 -0.81 -18.44 -8.38
N THR A 115 -1.06 -19.76 -8.34
CA THR A 115 -2.37 -20.33 -8.01
C THR A 115 -2.40 -21.10 -6.68
N ASN A 116 -1.39 -20.91 -5.84
CA ASN A 116 -1.28 -21.59 -4.55
C ASN A 116 -2.41 -21.18 -3.58
N VAL A 117 -2.79 -19.90 -3.54
CA VAL A 117 -3.88 -19.39 -2.69
C VAL A 117 -5.19 -19.24 -3.47
N PHE A 118 -5.16 -18.52 -4.59
CA PHE A 118 -6.33 -18.20 -5.41
C PHE A 118 -6.16 -18.75 -6.82
N LYS A 119 -7.18 -19.37 -7.41
CA LYS A 119 -7.07 -20.03 -8.72
C LYS A 119 -7.17 -19.11 -9.91
N ALA A 120 -7.67 -17.87 -9.73
CA ALA A 120 -7.81 -16.90 -10.78
C ALA A 120 -7.21 -15.55 -10.37
N ILE A 121 -6.45 -14.96 -11.29
CA ILE A 121 -5.88 -13.61 -11.19
C ILE A 121 -6.37 -12.82 -12.39
N LYS A 122 -6.86 -11.60 -12.16
CA LYS A 122 -7.34 -10.71 -13.19
C LYS A 122 -6.75 -9.33 -12.98
N GLU A 123 -6.18 -8.76 -14.04
CA GLU A 123 -5.83 -7.35 -14.13
C GLU A 123 -7.08 -6.55 -14.56
N VAL A 124 -7.29 -5.41 -13.92
CA VAL A 124 -8.40 -4.49 -14.22
C VAL A 124 -7.80 -3.18 -14.74
N PRO A 125 -7.79 -2.97 -16.06
CA PRO A 125 -7.24 -1.75 -16.64
C PRO A 125 -8.23 -0.58 -16.63
N ASP A 126 -7.70 0.63 -16.78
CA ASP A 126 -8.45 1.82 -17.20
C ASP A 126 -8.78 1.78 -18.70
N ALA A 127 -9.37 2.85 -19.22
CA ALA A 127 -9.69 2.98 -20.64
C ALA A 127 -8.46 3.05 -21.56
N ASN A 128 -7.28 3.38 -21.02
CA ASN A 128 -6.02 3.51 -21.74
C ASN A 128 -5.18 2.23 -21.66
N GLY A 129 -5.64 1.20 -20.95
CA GLY A 129 -4.92 -0.06 -20.77
C GLY A 129 -3.96 -0.07 -19.57
N ASN A 130 -3.90 0.99 -18.76
CA ASN A 130 -3.11 1.00 -17.55
C ASN A 130 -3.79 0.14 -16.49
N VAL A 131 -3.08 -0.86 -15.95
CA VAL A 131 -3.62 -1.68 -14.87
C VAL A 131 -3.81 -0.81 -13.63
N LEU A 132 -5.04 -0.73 -13.13
CA LEU A 132 -5.40 -0.01 -11.91
C LEU A 132 -5.63 -0.95 -10.74
N ALA A 133 -6.13 -2.16 -11.01
CA ALA A 133 -6.39 -3.12 -9.95
C ALA A 133 -6.00 -4.55 -10.31
N LEU A 134 -5.74 -5.34 -9.28
CA LEU A 134 -5.56 -6.78 -9.35
C LEU A 134 -6.69 -7.44 -8.56
N GLN A 135 -7.28 -8.50 -9.11
CA GLN A 135 -8.31 -9.30 -8.45
C GLN A 135 -7.87 -10.76 -8.39
N PHE A 136 -7.86 -11.32 -7.18
CA PHE A 136 -7.53 -12.71 -6.87
C PHE A 136 -8.81 -13.42 -6.40
N THR A 137 -9.23 -14.46 -7.10
CA THR A 137 -10.53 -15.14 -6.83
C THR A 137 -10.42 -16.65 -6.92
N ASN A 138 -11.49 -17.35 -6.56
CA ASN A 138 -11.58 -18.81 -6.57
C ASN A 138 -10.51 -19.45 -5.68
N GLY A 139 -10.34 -18.94 -4.46
CA GLY A 139 -9.39 -19.47 -3.48
C GLY A 139 -10.02 -19.64 -2.11
N LYS A 140 -9.22 -20.15 -1.18
CA LYS A 140 -9.58 -20.24 0.23
C LYS A 140 -8.31 -20.27 1.08
N LEU A 141 -7.91 -19.10 1.57
CA LEU A 141 -6.83 -18.98 2.53
C LEU A 141 -7.34 -19.40 3.92
N GLN A 142 -6.74 -20.42 4.51
CA GLN A 142 -7.10 -20.83 5.88
C GLN A 142 -6.68 -19.77 6.89
N THR A 143 -7.39 -19.72 8.02
CA THR A 143 -7.29 -18.65 9.01
C THR A 143 -6.02 -18.70 9.87
N ASP A 144 -5.31 -19.82 9.83
CA ASP A 144 -4.06 -20.10 10.55
C ASP A 144 -2.82 -19.99 9.65
N LEU A 145 -2.99 -19.59 8.39
CA LEU A 145 -1.92 -19.47 7.40
C LEU A 145 -1.77 -18.04 6.90
N VAL A 146 -0.52 -17.65 6.64
CA VAL A 146 -0.23 -16.40 5.91
C VAL A 146 -0.40 -16.64 4.41
N GLY A 147 -1.23 -15.83 3.78
CA GLY A 147 -1.44 -15.86 2.33
C GLY A 147 -0.50 -14.89 1.61
N LEU A 148 0.05 -15.32 0.47
CA LEU A 148 0.82 -14.46 -0.43
C LEU A 148 0.11 -14.33 -1.78
N THR A 149 -0.28 -13.12 -2.14
CA THR A 149 -0.84 -12.79 -3.46
C THR A 149 0.17 -11.97 -4.25
N GLN A 150 0.84 -12.65 -5.19
CA GLN A 150 2.01 -12.09 -5.86
C GLN A 150 1.64 -11.02 -6.91
N PHE A 151 2.44 -9.97 -6.94
CA PHE A 151 2.36 -8.92 -7.95
C PHE A 151 3.75 -8.38 -8.28
N LYS A 152 3.85 -7.68 -9.42
CA LYS A 152 5.05 -6.93 -9.80
C LYS A 152 4.74 -5.45 -9.91
N VAL A 153 5.77 -4.63 -9.75
CA VAL A 153 5.77 -3.21 -10.13
C VAL A 153 7.04 -2.87 -10.89
N SER A 154 6.93 -1.92 -11.81
CA SER A 154 8.05 -1.37 -12.56
C SER A 154 8.91 -0.45 -11.68
N GLY A 155 10.13 -0.19 -12.12
CA GLY A 155 11.08 0.67 -11.39
C GLY A 155 10.73 2.15 -11.50
N ILE A 156 10.24 2.73 -10.40
CA ILE A 156 9.99 4.18 -10.26
C ILE A 156 11.31 4.92 -10.12
N LYS A 157 11.42 6.11 -10.72
CA LYS A 157 12.60 7.00 -10.61
C LYS A 157 12.21 8.32 -9.95
N PHE A 158 13.04 8.78 -9.01
CA PHE A 158 12.89 10.11 -8.41
C PHE A 158 13.50 11.16 -9.34
N GLN A 159 12.97 12.38 -9.31
CA GLN A 159 13.61 13.50 -9.99
C GLN A 159 14.97 13.78 -9.33
N PRO A 160 16.05 13.99 -10.11
CA PRO A 160 17.36 14.29 -9.55
C PRO A 160 17.33 15.53 -8.64
N THR A 161 16.46 16.50 -8.93
CA THR A 161 16.27 17.74 -8.16
C THR A 161 15.37 17.61 -6.94
N SER A 162 14.69 16.48 -6.77
CA SER A 162 13.77 16.23 -5.66
C SER A 162 14.51 16.01 -4.34
N CYS A 163 13.93 16.46 -3.22
CA CYS A 163 14.38 16.13 -1.87
C CYS A 163 13.58 14.98 -1.22
N ALA A 164 12.70 14.32 -1.98
CA ALA A 164 11.99 13.14 -1.53
C ALA A 164 12.96 11.97 -1.33
N LYS A 165 12.89 11.32 -0.17
CA LYS A 165 13.72 10.15 0.19
C LYS A 165 13.01 8.83 -0.09
N SER A 166 11.68 8.81 -0.02
CA SER A 166 10.88 7.65 -0.40
C SER A 166 9.51 8.06 -0.96
N LEU A 167 8.93 7.15 -1.74
CA LEU A 167 7.56 7.22 -2.24
C LEU A 167 6.75 6.12 -1.54
N LYS A 168 5.66 6.51 -0.90
CA LYS A 168 4.66 5.62 -0.31
C LYS A 168 3.55 5.41 -1.33
N VAL A 169 3.59 4.28 -2.02
CA VAL A 169 2.49 3.86 -2.89
C VAL A 169 1.43 3.22 -2.00
N ARG A 170 0.38 3.98 -1.71
CA ARG A 170 -0.78 3.51 -0.93
C ARG A 170 -1.71 2.74 -1.85
N ILE A 171 -2.13 1.57 -1.41
CA ILE A 171 -2.92 0.62 -2.20
C ILE A 171 -4.19 0.34 -1.41
N ALA A 172 -5.35 0.50 -2.05
CA ALA A 172 -6.60 0.10 -1.43
C ALA A 172 -6.79 -1.40 -1.60
N VAL A 173 -6.80 -2.15 -0.50
CA VAL A 173 -6.92 -3.61 -0.53
C VAL A 173 -8.16 -4.05 0.22
N ALA A 174 -8.86 -5.04 -0.34
CA ALA A 174 -9.99 -5.68 0.30
C ALA A 174 -9.81 -7.20 0.29
N ASN A 175 -10.04 -7.83 1.43
CA ASN A 175 -10.04 -9.28 1.60
C ASN A 175 -11.47 -9.75 1.82
N TRP A 176 -12.07 -10.43 0.85
CA TRP A 176 -13.43 -10.94 0.98
C TRP A 176 -13.43 -12.33 1.59
N CYS A 177 -14.27 -12.53 2.60
CA CYS A 177 -14.47 -13.83 3.26
C CYS A 177 -15.85 -14.42 3.02
N LYS A 178 -16.82 -13.62 2.58
CA LYS A 178 -18.16 -14.09 2.20
C LYS A 178 -18.58 -13.53 0.86
N LYS A 179 -19.17 -14.41 0.04
CA LYS A 179 -19.87 -14.01 -1.19
C LYS A 179 -21.32 -13.65 -0.84
N THR A 180 -21.52 -12.42 -0.37
CA THR A 180 -22.81 -11.91 0.12
C THR A 180 -22.98 -10.44 -0.24
N GLN A 181 -24.22 -9.97 -0.31
CA GLN A 181 -24.57 -8.55 -0.40
C GLN A 181 -25.06 -7.99 0.94
N ASN A 182 -25.12 -8.80 1.99
CA ASN A 182 -25.53 -8.36 3.32
C ASN A 182 -24.48 -7.41 3.90
N SER A 183 -24.82 -6.11 3.94
CA SER A 183 -23.97 -5.07 4.52
C SER A 183 -23.92 -5.10 6.05
N ASN A 184 -24.79 -5.87 6.72
CA ASN A 184 -24.80 -5.99 8.18
C ASN A 184 -23.90 -7.13 8.70
N ASP A 185 -23.06 -7.69 7.83
CA ASP A 185 -22.15 -8.80 8.17
C ASP A 185 -20.72 -8.29 8.10
N ASP A 186 -20.14 -7.94 9.24
CA ASP A 186 -18.79 -7.35 9.30
C ASP A 186 -17.72 -8.37 8.93
N ALA A 187 -17.98 -9.67 9.13
CA ALA A 187 -17.08 -10.73 8.67
C ALA A 187 -17.09 -10.92 7.14
N ARG A 188 -17.84 -10.12 6.36
CA ARG A 188 -17.94 -10.30 4.91
C ARG A 188 -16.64 -9.92 4.18
N VAL A 189 -15.96 -8.89 4.65
CA VAL A 189 -14.77 -8.30 4.03
C VAL A 189 -13.96 -7.57 5.09
N ASP A 190 -12.64 -7.60 4.99
CA ASP A 190 -11.77 -6.65 5.69
C ASP A 190 -11.17 -5.68 4.66
N LEU A 191 -11.29 -4.38 4.93
CA LEU A 191 -10.78 -3.29 4.10
C LEU A 191 -9.50 -2.72 4.71
N TRP A 192 -8.50 -2.44 3.87
CA TRP A 192 -7.16 -2.02 4.28
C TRP A 192 -6.71 -0.74 3.56
N PHE A 193 -7.50 0.32 3.72
CA PHE A 193 -7.23 1.67 3.23
C PHE A 193 -7.73 2.76 4.17
N GLY A 194 -7.22 3.99 3.97
CA GLY A 194 -7.14 4.99 5.04
C GLY A 194 -8.42 5.73 5.38
N HIS A 195 -9.46 5.66 4.57
CA HIS A 195 -10.72 6.38 4.81
C HIS A 195 -11.89 5.73 4.08
N PRO A 196 -13.13 5.99 4.53
CA PRO A 196 -14.32 5.56 3.79
C PRO A 196 -14.45 6.31 2.47
N THR A 197 -15.12 5.67 1.52
CA THR A 197 -15.53 6.26 0.24
C THR A 197 -17.06 6.32 0.15
N THR A 198 -17.63 6.68 -0.99
CA THR A 198 -19.10 6.65 -1.16
C THR A 198 -19.63 5.22 -1.11
N LEU A 199 -18.94 4.28 -1.74
CA LEU A 199 -19.37 2.88 -1.82
C LEU A 199 -18.90 2.03 -0.63
N PHE A 200 -17.72 2.32 -0.09
CA PHE A 200 -17.13 1.64 1.07
C PHE A 200 -17.17 2.55 2.30
N ASN A 201 -18.35 2.71 2.88
CA ASN A 201 -18.63 3.63 3.99
C ASN A 201 -18.96 2.93 5.32
N ASP A 202 -18.71 1.63 5.42
CA ASP A 202 -18.99 0.85 6.61
C ASP A 202 -17.74 0.72 7.49
N GLY A 203 -17.79 1.35 8.67
CA GLY A 203 -16.71 1.30 9.65
C GLY A 203 -16.48 -0.07 10.28
N GLY A 204 -17.46 -0.98 10.23
CA GLY A 204 -17.35 -2.34 10.80
C GLY A 204 -16.36 -3.24 10.05
N VAL A 205 -16.07 -2.91 8.79
CA VAL A 205 -15.14 -3.66 7.92
C VAL A 205 -13.82 -2.92 7.68
N MET A 206 -13.63 -1.75 8.28
CA MET A 206 -12.44 -0.91 8.15
C MET A 206 -11.47 -1.16 9.32
N PRO A 207 -10.19 -0.75 9.22
CA PRO A 207 -9.24 -0.91 10.31
C PRO A 207 -9.71 -0.18 11.57
N SER A 208 -9.46 -0.76 12.74
CA SER A 208 -9.83 -0.12 14.01
C SER A 208 -9.12 1.23 14.11
N ASN A 209 -9.89 2.28 14.44
CA ASN A 209 -9.44 3.68 14.47
C ASN A 209 -9.14 4.31 13.11
N TYR A 210 -9.68 3.83 11.99
CA TYR A 210 -9.49 4.46 10.67
C TYR A 210 -9.74 5.99 10.67
N ALA A 211 -10.64 6.48 11.53
CA ALA A 211 -10.98 7.90 11.64
C ALA A 211 -9.90 8.76 12.33
N THR A 212 -9.03 8.18 13.16
CA THR A 212 -8.03 8.92 13.96
C THR A 212 -6.59 8.46 13.69
N ALA A 213 -6.42 7.25 13.17
CA ALA A 213 -5.16 6.62 12.81
C ALA A 213 -5.35 5.84 11.49
N PRO A 214 -5.43 6.55 10.34
CA PRO A 214 -5.71 5.92 9.05
C PRO A 214 -4.61 4.92 8.69
N TYR A 215 -5.01 3.74 8.22
CA TYR A 215 -4.10 2.68 7.78
C TYR A 215 -4.17 2.51 6.27
N TRP A 216 -3.01 2.39 5.62
CA TRP A 216 -2.90 2.06 4.22
C TRP A 216 -1.99 0.86 4.00
N THR A 217 -2.44 -0.09 3.19
CA THR A 217 -1.54 -1.09 2.61
C THR A 217 -0.53 -0.36 1.74
N THR A 218 0.75 -0.35 2.13
CA THR A 218 1.74 0.56 1.54
C THR A 218 2.94 -0.18 0.99
N LEU A 219 3.21 -0.01 -0.31
CA LEU A 219 4.51 -0.31 -0.90
C LEU A 219 5.41 0.92 -0.73
N THR A 220 6.56 0.75 -0.07
CA THR A 220 7.58 1.81 -0.01
C THR A 220 8.59 1.62 -1.14
N VAL A 221 8.79 2.67 -1.95
CA VAL A 221 9.90 2.78 -2.90
C VAL A 221 10.95 3.70 -2.30
N ASN A 222 12.14 3.17 -2.05
CA ASN A 222 13.27 3.93 -1.51
C ASN A 222 14.12 4.53 -2.63
N ARG A 223 14.51 5.80 -2.50
CA ARG A 223 15.48 6.44 -3.40
C ARG A 223 16.81 5.69 -3.39
N ASP A 224 17.41 5.48 -4.56
CA ASP A 224 18.75 4.89 -4.65
C ASP A 224 19.78 6.02 -4.50
N LEU A 225 20.22 6.27 -3.27
CA LEU A 225 21.17 7.36 -2.98
C LEU A 225 22.56 7.17 -3.61
N THR A 226 22.87 5.97 -4.12
CA THR A 226 24.13 5.73 -4.85
C THR A 226 24.00 6.18 -6.31
N ALA A 227 22.90 5.83 -6.96
CA ALA A 227 22.66 6.17 -8.37
C ALA A 227 22.05 7.58 -8.57
N ASN A 228 21.26 8.03 -7.61
CA ASN A 228 20.53 9.30 -7.61
C ASN A 228 20.62 9.95 -6.22
N PRO A 229 21.79 10.51 -5.84
CA PRO A 229 21.95 11.15 -4.54
C PRO A 229 21.00 12.33 -4.38
N LEU A 230 20.69 12.67 -3.12
CA LEU A 230 19.93 13.88 -2.82
C LEU A 230 20.74 15.13 -3.25
N PRO A 231 20.08 16.15 -3.83
CA PRO A 231 20.69 17.44 -4.07
C PRO A 231 21.36 18.01 -2.81
N THR A 232 22.50 18.68 -2.99
CA THR A 232 23.18 19.39 -1.91
C THR A 232 22.37 20.54 -1.34
N THR A 233 21.33 20.99 -2.05
CA THR A 233 20.39 22.04 -1.64
C THR A 233 19.25 21.53 -0.75
N CYS A 234 19.15 20.22 -0.53
CA CYS A 234 18.12 19.66 0.34
C CYS A 234 18.48 19.90 1.81
N GLU A 235 17.91 20.96 2.38
CA GLU A 235 18.03 21.26 3.82
C GLU A 235 17.22 20.27 4.67
N THR A 236 16.08 19.82 4.14
CA THR A 236 15.22 18.80 4.77
C THR A 236 14.77 17.77 3.72
N THR A 237 14.70 16.52 4.14
CA THR A 237 14.19 15.42 3.32
C THR A 237 12.79 15.04 3.77
N TYR A 238 11.94 14.62 2.84
CA TYR A 238 10.56 14.23 3.12
C TYR A 238 10.19 12.95 2.37
N ASP A 239 9.09 12.33 2.78
CA ASP A 239 8.45 11.30 1.99
C ASP A 239 7.38 11.94 1.11
N VAL A 240 7.05 11.28 0.01
CA VAL A 240 5.86 11.59 -0.79
C VAL A 240 4.97 10.36 -0.81
N ALA A 241 3.66 10.54 -0.94
CA ALA A 241 2.72 9.45 -1.09
C ALA A 241 1.82 9.68 -2.30
N SER A 242 1.27 8.58 -2.80
CA SER A 242 0.26 8.54 -3.84
C SER A 242 -0.78 7.50 -3.45
N GLU A 243 -2.06 7.84 -3.53
CA GLU A 243 -3.18 6.95 -3.21
C GLU A 243 -4.26 7.00 -4.31
N PRO A 244 -5.03 5.91 -4.49
CA PRO A 244 -6.08 5.88 -5.50
C PRO A 244 -7.17 6.90 -5.17
N SER A 245 -7.86 7.40 -6.19
CA SER A 245 -9.05 8.23 -5.98
C SER A 245 -10.20 7.41 -5.38
N ASP A 246 -11.14 8.08 -4.72
CA ASP A 246 -12.39 7.45 -4.26
C ASP A 246 -13.15 6.79 -5.41
N ASP A 247 -13.18 7.42 -6.59
CA ASP A 247 -13.84 6.88 -7.77
C ASP A 247 -13.19 5.59 -8.27
N ASP A 248 -11.86 5.48 -8.23
CA ASP A 248 -11.17 4.24 -8.58
C ASP A 248 -11.37 3.15 -7.52
N ILE A 249 -11.39 3.52 -6.25
CA ILE A 249 -11.73 2.58 -5.17
C ILE A 249 -13.15 2.05 -5.42
N ASP A 250 -14.13 2.92 -5.62
CA ASP A 250 -15.53 2.56 -5.77
C ASP A 250 -15.81 1.77 -7.06
N THR A 251 -15.03 1.98 -8.13
CA THR A 251 -15.27 1.32 -9.42
C THR A 251 -14.37 0.12 -9.70
N LYS A 252 -13.19 0.03 -9.09
CA LYS A 252 -12.18 -1.01 -9.40
C LYS A 252 -11.94 -1.99 -8.26
N LEU A 253 -12.13 -1.58 -7.00
CA LEU A 253 -11.98 -2.47 -5.85
C LEU A 253 -13.05 -3.59 -5.85
N PRO A 254 -14.35 -3.33 -6.12
CA PRO A 254 -15.37 -4.37 -6.02
C PRO A 254 -15.15 -5.57 -6.94
N ILE A 255 -15.51 -6.75 -6.43
CA ILE A 255 -15.55 -8.00 -7.19
C ILE A 255 -17.02 -8.40 -7.38
N LYS A 256 -17.42 -8.63 -8.63
CA LYS A 256 -18.79 -9.04 -8.98
C LYS A 256 -19.26 -10.24 -8.14
N GLY A 257 -20.44 -10.14 -7.55
CA GLY A 257 -21.02 -11.16 -6.67
C GLY A 257 -20.65 -11.02 -5.20
N TYR A 258 -19.77 -10.09 -4.85
CA TYR A 258 -19.41 -9.74 -3.47
C TYR A 258 -19.91 -8.34 -3.14
N TRP A 259 -20.25 -8.08 -1.89
CA TRP A 259 -20.56 -6.72 -1.45
C TRP A 259 -19.42 -5.78 -1.85
N PRO A 260 -19.73 -4.60 -2.39
CA PRO A 260 -21.06 -4.00 -2.58
C PRO A 260 -21.71 -4.24 -3.96
N THR A 261 -21.14 -5.12 -4.79
CA THR A 261 -21.58 -5.36 -6.18
C THR A 261 -22.23 -6.74 -6.38
N PRO A 262 -23.52 -6.81 -6.78
CA PRO A 262 -24.23 -8.06 -7.04
C PRO A 262 -23.59 -8.99 -8.08
#